data_AF-A0A0G0SZJ6-F1
#
_entry.id   AF-A0A0G0SZJ6-F1
#
_cell.length_a   1.000
_cell.length_b   1.000
_cell.length_c   1.000
_cell.angle_alpha   90.00
_cell.angle_beta   90.00
_cell.angle_gamma   90.00
#
_symmetry.space_group_name_H-M   'P 1'
#
loop_
_entity.id
_entity.type
_entity.pdbx_description
1 polymer ?
#
loop_
_entity_poly.entity_id
_entity_poly.type
_entity_poly.pdbx_seq_one_letter_code
_entity_poly.pdbx_strand_id
1 'polypeptide(L)'
;MKKYLTLFIPLAIILVLNAHTIYAEENAEVSATTNVTAETNIGAVTTPAQKRRADADARLKAQMQVQADLKARREANQAEIKTVREAAKDKVKDGREEVRKEMQTKREAFNTEMKEKREAIRTEMKTKREEVKKVIEVKREEAKQKMEDLRAKIKDEKDAVKAKIKETRVLGREKALERFDTAVERISKLKDKVNTQVTKLEAKGVDVTTALSFVATAEAKLNEAKTKIAEANALLSLSIDELSTENRTTLRTLAQDTQTLLKNAHQSLNDAIKSLRDALKMKVETTL
;
A
#
# COMPACT_ATOMS: atom_id res chain seq x y z
N MET A 1 6.09 -18.47 -29.44
CA MET A 1 6.64 -19.45 -28.48
C MET A 1 5.96 -19.24 -27.13
N LYS A 2 5.52 -20.35 -26.52
CA LYS A 2 4.99 -20.62 -25.16
C LYS A 2 5.14 -19.48 -24.11
N LYS A 3 4.25 -19.22 -23.14
CA LYS A 3 2.95 -19.74 -22.66
C LYS A 3 2.44 -18.79 -21.53
N TYR A 4 1.12 -18.69 -21.41
CA TYR A 4 0.22 -18.20 -20.34
C TYR A 4 0.76 -17.97 -18.91
N LEU A 5 0.21 -16.97 -18.18
CA LEU A 5 -0.67 -17.23 -17.02
C LEU A 5 -1.39 -15.95 -16.51
N THR A 6 -2.66 -15.82 -16.90
CA THR A 6 -3.69 -14.99 -16.25
C THR A 6 -4.04 -15.57 -14.88
N LEU A 7 -4.18 -14.74 -13.84
CA LEU A 7 -4.65 -15.19 -12.52
C LEU A 7 -5.88 -14.37 -12.09
N PHE A 8 -7.02 -14.77 -12.66
CA PHE A 8 -8.34 -14.63 -12.05
C PHE A 8 -8.38 -15.50 -10.79
N ILE A 9 -8.81 -14.93 -9.66
CA ILE A 9 -9.02 -15.68 -8.42
C ILE A 9 -10.53 -15.96 -8.31
N PRO A 10 -11.01 -17.20 -8.47
CA PRO A 10 -12.37 -17.57 -8.10
C PRO A 10 -12.42 -17.89 -6.60
N LEU A 11 -13.36 -17.23 -5.90
CA LEU A 11 -13.67 -17.47 -4.49
C LEU A 11 -14.63 -18.68 -4.42
N ALA A 12 -14.09 -19.89 -4.31
CA ALA A 12 -14.86 -21.11 -4.10
C ALA A 12 -14.97 -21.39 -2.59
N ILE A 13 -16.12 -21.01 -1.99
CA ILE A 13 -16.50 -21.45 -0.64
C ILE A 13 -17.21 -22.80 -0.80
N ILE A 14 -16.54 -23.85 -0.34
CA ILE A 14 -17.08 -25.22 -0.27
C ILE A 14 -18.05 -25.26 0.93
N LEU A 15 -19.35 -25.31 0.63
CA LEU A 15 -20.41 -25.60 1.59
C LEU A 15 -20.51 -27.13 1.75
N VAL A 16 -19.89 -27.69 2.79
CA VAL A 16 -20.07 -29.11 3.14
C VAL A 16 -21.37 -29.24 3.93
N LEU A 17 -22.43 -29.64 3.22
CA LEU A 17 -23.66 -30.19 3.81
C LEU A 17 -23.38 -31.62 4.28
N ASN A 18 -23.29 -31.84 5.59
CA ASN A 18 -23.44 -33.18 6.15
C ASN A 18 -24.89 -33.37 6.59
N ALA A 19 -25.68 -34.01 5.72
CA ALA A 19 -26.96 -34.60 6.07
C ALA A 19 -26.70 -35.87 6.89
N HIS A 20 -27.26 -35.97 8.09
CA HIS A 20 -27.48 -37.26 8.74
C HIS A 20 -28.96 -37.60 8.64
N THR A 21 -29.22 -38.58 7.79
CA THR A 21 -30.45 -39.34 7.61
C THR A 21 -30.79 -40.09 8.90
N ILE A 22 -31.99 -39.89 9.42
CA ILE A 22 -32.56 -40.74 10.48
C ILE A 22 -33.02 -42.04 9.80
N TYR A 23 -32.31 -43.13 10.06
CA TYR A 23 -32.81 -44.47 9.78
C TYR A 23 -33.81 -44.86 10.87
N ALA A 24 -35.02 -45.23 10.45
CA ALA A 24 -35.96 -46.00 11.26
C ALA A 24 -35.57 -47.47 11.12
N GLU A 25 -35.25 -48.13 12.23
CA GLU A 25 -35.09 -49.58 12.29
C GLU A 25 -36.26 -50.17 13.08
N GLU A 26 -37.11 -50.84 12.31
CA GLU A 26 -38.16 -51.75 12.71
C GLU A 26 -37.53 -53.10 13.09
N ASN A 27 -38.17 -53.79 14.06
CA ASN A 27 -38.14 -55.22 14.39
C ASN A 27 -37.63 -55.52 15.81
N ALA A 28 -38.51 -56.06 16.65
CA ALA A 28 -38.69 -57.51 16.72
C ALA A 28 -39.61 -57.84 17.91
N GLU A 29 -40.76 -58.46 17.58
CA GLU A 29 -41.54 -59.24 18.51
C GLU A 29 -40.66 -60.35 19.13
N VAL A 30 -40.70 -60.47 20.45
CA VAL A 30 -40.34 -61.72 21.13
C VAL A 30 -41.51 -62.13 22.00
N SER A 31 -42.26 -63.07 21.42
CA SER A 31 -43.19 -63.96 22.11
C SER A 31 -42.44 -64.72 23.20
N ALA A 32 -42.86 -64.55 24.45
CA ALA A 32 -42.50 -65.43 25.55
C ALA A 32 -43.80 -65.99 26.13
N THR A 33 -44.12 -67.19 25.68
CA THR A 33 -45.10 -68.08 26.26
C THR A 33 -44.67 -68.47 27.68
N THR A 34 -45.55 -68.24 28.64
CA THR A 34 -45.52 -69.00 29.90
C THR A 34 -46.94 -69.40 30.24
N ASN A 35 -47.22 -70.68 29.98
CA ASN A 35 -48.28 -71.41 30.66
C ASN A 35 -48.02 -71.33 32.17
N VAL A 36 -49.08 -71.17 32.97
CA VAL A 36 -49.33 -72.00 34.17
C VAL A 36 -50.66 -71.58 34.81
N THR A 37 -51.54 -72.60 34.86
CA THR A 37 -52.61 -72.88 35.83
C THR A 37 -53.75 -71.88 36.04
N ALA A 38 -54.91 -72.28 35.51
CA ALA A 38 -56.21 -71.91 36.04
C ALA A 38 -56.38 -72.48 37.46
N GLU A 39 -56.39 -71.60 38.46
CA GLU A 39 -57.11 -71.84 39.70
C GLU A 39 -58.33 -70.93 39.72
N THR A 40 -59.50 -71.58 39.68
CA THR A 40 -60.80 -70.98 39.92
C THR A 40 -60.83 -70.39 41.32
N ASN A 41 -60.79 -69.06 41.42
CA ASN A 41 -61.22 -68.37 42.63
C ASN A 41 -62.38 -67.42 42.32
N ILE A 42 -63.53 -67.80 42.86
CA ILE A 42 -64.81 -67.12 42.77
C ILE A 42 -64.74 -65.88 43.66
N GLY A 43 -65.02 -64.71 43.08
CA GLY A 43 -65.69 -63.63 43.79
C GLY A 43 -64.83 -62.51 44.40
N ALA A 44 -64.54 -61.50 43.59
CA ALA A 44 -64.69 -60.11 44.01
C ALA A 44 -65.09 -59.27 42.80
N VAL A 45 -66.40 -59.09 42.60
CA VAL A 45 -66.95 -58.25 41.54
C VAL A 45 -66.65 -56.79 41.88
N THR A 46 -65.59 -56.23 41.30
CA THR A 46 -65.41 -54.78 41.27
C THR A 46 -66.41 -54.19 40.28
N THR A 47 -67.20 -53.21 40.70
CA THR A 47 -68.19 -52.58 39.83
C THR A 47 -67.52 -51.84 38.65
N PRO A 48 -68.18 -51.72 37.47
CA PRO A 48 -67.61 -51.04 36.28
C PRO A 48 -67.15 -49.59 36.52
N ALA A 49 -67.63 -48.95 37.59
CA ALA A 49 -67.18 -47.62 38.03
C ALA A 49 -65.83 -47.64 38.76
N GLN A 50 -65.54 -48.69 39.53
CA GLN A 50 -64.28 -48.84 40.28
C GLN A 50 -63.11 -49.18 39.34
N LYS A 51 -63.34 -50.04 38.33
CA LYS A 51 -62.33 -50.36 37.31
C LYS A 51 -61.95 -49.14 36.47
N ARG A 52 -62.95 -48.33 36.05
CA ARG A 52 -62.72 -47.05 35.34
C ARG A 52 -61.96 -46.01 36.16
N ARG A 53 -62.15 -45.96 37.48
CA ARG A 53 -61.38 -45.07 38.38
C ARG A 53 -59.94 -45.53 38.55
N ALA A 54 -59.70 -46.84 38.73
CA ALA A 54 -58.36 -47.40 38.79
C ALA A 54 -57.59 -47.21 37.47
N ASP A 55 -58.24 -47.39 36.33
CA ASP A 55 -57.66 -47.15 35.00
C ASP A 55 -57.40 -45.65 34.76
N ALA A 56 -58.26 -44.77 35.27
CA ALA A 56 -58.07 -43.32 35.19
C ALA A 56 -56.90 -42.84 36.08
N ASP A 57 -56.77 -43.36 37.30
CA ASP A 57 -55.64 -43.08 38.18
C ASP A 57 -54.33 -43.64 37.63
N ALA A 58 -54.36 -44.84 37.04
CA ALA A 58 -53.20 -45.42 36.36
C ALA A 58 -52.77 -44.57 35.15
N ARG A 59 -53.72 -44.08 34.35
CA ARG A 59 -53.46 -43.14 33.24
C ARG A 59 -52.91 -41.80 33.73
N LEU A 60 -53.48 -41.24 34.80
CA LEU A 60 -53.00 -39.98 35.39
C LEU A 60 -51.57 -40.13 35.91
N LYS A 61 -51.27 -41.25 36.59
CA LYS A 61 -49.94 -41.56 37.10
C LYS A 61 -48.92 -41.79 35.99
N ALA A 62 -49.31 -42.49 34.92
CA ALA A 62 -48.49 -42.64 33.72
C ALA A 62 -48.24 -41.29 33.02
N GLN A 63 -49.26 -40.43 32.94
CA GLN A 63 -49.13 -39.11 32.32
C GLN A 63 -48.23 -38.17 33.14
N MET A 64 -48.30 -38.24 34.48
CA MET A 64 -47.39 -37.53 35.38
C MET A 64 -45.94 -38.04 35.26
N GLN A 65 -45.75 -39.36 35.15
CA GLN A 65 -44.41 -39.94 34.93
C GLN A 65 -43.84 -39.52 33.57
N VAL A 66 -44.64 -39.55 32.50
CA VAL A 66 -44.22 -39.06 31.18
C VAL A 66 -43.88 -37.57 31.22
N GLN A 67 -44.64 -36.74 31.93
CA GLN A 67 -44.29 -35.32 32.11
C GLN A 67 -42.99 -35.14 32.91
N ALA A 68 -42.77 -35.93 33.95
CA ALA A 68 -41.54 -35.89 34.75
C ALA A 68 -40.32 -36.30 33.92
N ASP A 69 -40.42 -37.38 33.13
CA ASP A 69 -39.36 -37.84 32.23
C ASP A 69 -39.08 -36.84 31.10
N LEU A 70 -40.13 -36.24 30.52
CA LEU A 70 -39.98 -35.20 29.51
C LEU A 70 -39.31 -33.95 30.08
N LYS A 71 -39.62 -33.58 31.33
CA LYS A 71 -38.97 -32.46 32.01
C LYS A 71 -37.50 -32.78 32.31
N ALA A 72 -37.20 -33.96 32.83
CA ALA A 72 -35.84 -34.42 33.08
C ALA A 72 -35.00 -34.47 31.79
N ARG A 73 -35.56 -34.99 30.69
CA ARG A 73 -34.92 -34.96 29.36
C ARG A 73 -34.67 -33.56 28.84
N ARG A 74 -35.59 -32.62 29.05
CA ARG A 74 -35.41 -31.21 28.65
C ARG A 74 -34.31 -30.53 29.46
N GLU A 75 -34.27 -30.76 30.77
CA GLU A 75 -33.24 -30.22 31.65
C GLU A 75 -31.86 -30.79 31.31
N ALA A 76 -31.77 -32.10 31.05
CA ALA A 76 -30.54 -32.74 30.58
C ALA A 76 -30.07 -32.20 29.22
N ASN A 77 -30.97 -32.11 28.23
CA ASN A 77 -30.65 -31.53 26.92
C ASN A 77 -30.24 -30.05 27.02
N GLN A 78 -30.87 -29.28 27.90
CA GLN A 78 -30.52 -27.88 28.11
C GLN A 78 -29.14 -27.72 28.75
N ALA A 79 -28.77 -28.60 29.69
CA ALA A 79 -27.44 -28.65 30.25
C ALA A 79 -26.39 -29.01 29.19
N GLU A 80 -26.65 -30.04 28.39
CA GLU A 80 -25.74 -30.49 27.32
C GLU A 80 -25.55 -29.40 26.26
N ILE A 81 -26.64 -28.78 25.78
CA ILE A 81 -26.58 -27.64 24.84
C ILE A 81 -25.77 -26.49 25.43
N LYS A 82 -25.88 -26.21 26.73
CA LYS A 82 -25.11 -25.15 27.38
C LYS A 82 -23.61 -25.47 27.35
N THR A 83 -23.22 -26.71 27.67
CA THR A 83 -21.82 -27.13 27.61
C THR A 83 -21.23 -27.09 26.19
N VAL A 84 -21.98 -27.57 25.20
CA VAL A 84 -21.58 -27.53 23.78
C VAL A 84 -21.41 -26.09 23.31
N ARG A 85 -22.29 -25.18 23.74
CA ARG A 85 -22.25 -23.76 23.36
C ARG A 85 -21.07 -23.01 24.00
N GLU A 86 -20.72 -23.33 25.25
CA GLU A 86 -19.52 -22.81 25.93
C GLU A 86 -18.25 -23.30 25.21
N ALA A 87 -18.14 -24.61 24.98
CA ALA A 87 -17.00 -25.19 24.26
C ALA A 87 -16.86 -24.66 22.83
N ALA A 88 -17.97 -24.43 22.12
CA ALA A 88 -17.96 -23.80 20.80
C ALA A 88 -17.51 -22.33 20.86
N LYS A 89 -17.93 -21.57 21.89
CA LYS A 89 -17.47 -20.19 22.09
C LYS A 89 -15.96 -20.12 22.32
N ASP A 90 -15.42 -21.02 23.12
CA ASP A 90 -13.99 -21.01 23.44
C ASP A 90 -13.15 -21.39 22.22
N LYS A 91 -13.54 -22.43 21.48
CA LYS A 91 -12.89 -22.77 20.19
C LYS A 91 -12.92 -21.63 19.18
N VAL A 92 -14.01 -20.87 19.11
CA VAL A 92 -14.12 -19.69 18.23
C VAL A 92 -13.23 -18.54 18.72
N LYS A 93 -13.08 -18.34 20.03
CA LYS A 93 -12.15 -17.35 20.58
C LYS A 93 -10.71 -17.72 20.27
N ASP A 94 -10.32 -18.97 20.52
CA ASP A 94 -8.96 -19.47 20.30
C ASP A 94 -8.58 -19.37 18.82
N GLY A 95 -9.44 -19.85 17.92
CA GLY A 95 -9.22 -19.74 16.48
C GLY A 95 -9.14 -18.29 16.00
N ARG A 96 -9.93 -17.37 16.60
CA ARG A 96 -9.83 -15.94 16.28
C ARG A 96 -8.53 -15.32 16.77
N GLU A 97 -8.01 -15.79 17.89
CA GLU A 97 -6.74 -15.32 18.46
C GLU A 97 -5.53 -15.82 17.64
N GLU A 98 -5.58 -17.07 17.17
CA GLU A 98 -4.58 -17.63 16.25
C GLU A 98 -4.55 -16.89 14.91
N VAL A 99 -5.72 -16.70 14.28
CA VAL A 99 -5.83 -15.93 13.03
C VAL A 99 -5.31 -14.50 13.22
N ARG A 100 -5.55 -13.89 14.39
CA ARG A 100 -5.04 -12.55 14.70
C ARG A 100 -3.51 -12.54 14.81
N LYS A 101 -2.90 -13.52 15.48
CA LYS A 101 -1.44 -13.66 15.59
C LYS A 101 -0.79 -13.92 14.23
N GLU A 102 -1.36 -14.80 13.42
CA GLU A 102 -0.88 -15.03 12.05
C GLU A 102 -0.98 -13.77 11.18
N MET A 103 -2.08 -13.04 11.26
CA MET A 103 -2.25 -11.83 10.48
C MET A 103 -1.29 -10.72 10.93
N GLN A 104 -0.99 -10.64 12.23
CA GLN A 104 -0.01 -9.71 12.76
C GLN A 104 1.41 -10.05 12.28
N THR A 105 1.83 -11.31 12.36
CA THR A 105 3.14 -11.76 11.87
C THR A 105 3.29 -11.56 10.36
N LYS A 106 2.26 -11.88 9.57
CA LYS A 106 2.24 -11.62 8.12
C LYS A 106 2.35 -10.12 7.81
N ARG A 107 1.68 -9.26 8.59
CA ARG A 107 1.78 -7.79 8.44
C ARG A 107 3.17 -7.27 8.80
N GLU A 108 3.78 -7.77 9.86
CA GLU A 108 5.13 -7.38 10.29
C GLU A 108 6.18 -7.82 9.26
N ALA A 109 6.09 -9.06 8.76
CA ALA A 109 6.95 -9.57 7.69
C ALA A 109 6.80 -8.74 6.40
N PHE A 110 5.56 -8.47 5.97
CA PHE A 110 5.29 -7.63 4.81
C PHE A 110 5.84 -6.21 4.97
N ASN A 111 5.66 -5.59 6.14
CA ASN A 111 6.20 -4.27 6.42
C ASN A 111 7.74 -4.24 6.38
N THR A 112 8.39 -5.31 6.83
CA THR A 112 9.85 -5.44 6.80
C THR A 112 10.35 -5.60 5.38
N GLU A 113 9.77 -6.52 4.60
CA GLU A 113 10.12 -6.73 3.18
C GLU A 113 9.89 -5.45 2.36
N MET A 114 8.79 -4.73 2.62
CA MET A 114 8.51 -3.46 1.95
C MET A 114 9.49 -2.35 2.34
N LYS A 115 9.99 -2.32 3.57
CA LYS A 115 11.06 -1.39 3.97
C LYS A 115 12.36 -1.71 3.23
N GLU A 116 12.77 -2.97 3.19
CA GLU A 116 13.99 -3.39 2.50
C GLU A 116 13.93 -3.09 0.99
N LYS A 117 12.81 -3.42 0.33
CA LYS A 117 12.62 -3.07 -1.09
C LYS A 117 12.69 -1.56 -1.33
N ARG A 118 12.10 -0.75 -0.43
CA ARG A 118 12.18 0.71 -0.50
C ARG A 118 13.61 1.20 -0.35
N GLU A 119 14.40 0.62 0.55
CA GLU A 119 15.81 1.00 0.74
C GLU A 119 16.69 0.60 -0.45
N ALA A 120 16.49 -0.60 -1.00
CA ALA A 120 17.18 -1.04 -2.21
C ALA A 120 16.91 -0.11 -3.40
N ILE A 121 15.64 0.20 -3.67
CA ILE A 121 15.27 1.16 -4.73
C ILE A 121 15.87 2.54 -4.44
N ARG A 122 15.89 2.98 -3.17
CA ARG A 122 16.47 4.27 -2.78
C ARG A 122 17.97 4.33 -3.04
N THR A 123 18.71 3.25 -2.80
CA THR A 123 20.15 3.19 -3.05
C THR A 123 20.47 3.15 -4.53
N GLU A 124 19.80 2.31 -5.32
CA GLU A 124 19.96 2.29 -6.79
C GLU A 124 19.61 3.64 -7.44
N MET A 125 18.57 4.30 -6.95
CA MET A 125 18.21 5.63 -7.43
C MET A 125 19.27 6.68 -7.07
N LYS A 126 19.92 6.57 -5.90
CA LYS A 126 21.02 7.46 -5.53
C LYS A 126 22.23 7.28 -6.43
N THR A 127 22.65 6.04 -6.71
CA THR A 127 23.83 5.78 -7.56
C THR A 127 23.63 6.31 -8.97
N LYS A 128 22.50 5.98 -9.61
CA LYS A 128 22.14 6.53 -10.94
C LYS A 128 22.09 8.05 -10.95
N ARG A 129 21.61 8.68 -9.87
CA ARG A 129 21.61 10.15 -9.73
C ARG A 129 23.02 10.73 -9.67
N GLU A 130 23.94 10.10 -8.94
CA GLU A 130 25.33 10.56 -8.88
C GLU A 130 26.06 10.41 -10.21
N GLU A 131 25.84 9.32 -10.93
CA GLU A 131 26.38 9.12 -12.28
C GLU A 131 25.90 10.20 -13.25
N VAL A 132 24.59 10.45 -13.29
CA VAL A 132 24.02 11.53 -14.11
C VAL A 132 24.60 12.89 -13.74
N LYS A 133 24.76 13.16 -12.43
CA LYS A 133 25.35 14.42 -11.95
C LYS A 133 26.81 14.58 -12.45
N LYS A 134 27.62 13.53 -12.39
CA LYS A 134 29.01 13.55 -12.89
C LYS A 134 29.06 13.79 -14.40
N VAL A 135 28.22 13.11 -15.18
CA VAL A 135 28.16 13.32 -16.65
C VAL A 135 27.78 14.76 -16.99
N ILE A 136 26.82 15.33 -16.25
CA ILE A 136 26.42 16.73 -16.41
C ILE A 136 27.58 17.68 -16.07
N GLU A 137 28.29 17.44 -14.96
CA GLU A 137 29.43 18.26 -14.55
C GLU A 137 30.54 18.24 -15.62
N VAL A 138 30.90 17.07 -16.13
CA VAL A 138 31.90 16.94 -17.21
C VAL A 138 31.48 17.72 -18.45
N LYS A 139 30.25 17.53 -18.96
CA LYS A 139 29.74 18.26 -20.12
C LYS A 139 29.75 19.77 -19.91
N ARG A 140 29.50 20.23 -18.69
CA ARG A 140 29.47 21.65 -18.35
C ARG A 140 30.88 22.25 -18.35
N GLU A 141 31.86 21.55 -17.78
CA GLU A 141 33.26 21.99 -17.83
C GLU A 141 33.81 21.99 -19.26
N GLU A 142 33.52 20.95 -20.06
CA GLU A 142 33.88 20.94 -21.49
C GLU A 142 33.29 22.12 -22.26
N ALA A 143 32.03 22.48 -21.99
CA ALA A 143 31.38 23.58 -22.67
C ALA A 143 31.94 24.95 -22.22
N LYS A 144 32.31 25.10 -20.93
CA LYS A 144 33.02 26.29 -20.44
C LYS A 144 34.37 26.46 -21.12
N GLN A 145 35.15 25.38 -21.21
CA GLN A 145 36.46 25.43 -21.86
C GLN A 145 36.34 25.91 -23.31
N LYS A 146 35.38 25.36 -24.06
CA LYS A 146 35.12 25.79 -25.44
C LYS A 146 34.66 27.25 -25.54
N MET A 147 33.90 27.75 -24.56
CA MET A 147 33.55 29.18 -24.48
C MET A 147 34.78 30.06 -24.27
N GLU A 148 35.68 29.66 -23.37
CA GLU A 148 36.93 30.39 -23.13
C GLU A 148 37.82 30.42 -24.38
N ASP A 149 37.93 29.29 -25.09
CA ASP A 149 38.66 29.19 -26.35
C ASP A 149 38.07 30.13 -27.43
N LEU A 150 36.74 30.27 -27.48
CA LEU A 150 36.09 31.22 -28.40
C LEU A 150 36.39 32.67 -28.04
N ARG A 151 36.41 33.00 -26.74
CA ARG A 151 36.79 34.34 -26.27
C ARG A 151 38.23 34.67 -26.63
N ALA A 152 39.14 33.70 -26.51
CA ALA A 152 40.52 33.87 -26.94
C ALA A 152 40.61 34.19 -28.44
N LYS A 153 39.91 33.42 -29.29
CA LYS A 153 39.85 33.66 -30.75
C LYS A 153 39.27 35.03 -31.13
N ILE A 154 38.36 35.60 -30.33
CA ILE A 154 37.84 36.96 -30.55
C ILE A 154 38.93 38.01 -30.30
N LYS A 155 39.81 37.81 -29.32
CA LYS A 155 40.90 38.76 -29.01
C LYS A 155 41.95 38.81 -30.12
N ASP A 156 42.09 37.74 -30.89
CA ASP A 156 43.02 37.67 -32.02
C ASP A 156 42.48 38.39 -33.29
N GLU A 157 41.22 38.84 -33.28
CA GLU A 157 40.61 39.59 -34.39
C GLU A 157 41.16 41.02 -34.46
N LYS A 158 41.89 41.34 -35.55
CA LYS A 158 42.53 42.65 -35.75
C LYS A 158 41.54 43.79 -36.01
N ASP A 159 40.36 43.48 -36.53
CA ASP A 159 39.31 44.47 -36.79
C ASP A 159 38.49 44.71 -35.51
N ALA A 160 38.71 45.86 -34.87
CA ALA A 160 38.08 46.22 -33.61
C ALA A 160 36.54 46.27 -33.69
N VAL A 161 35.95 46.60 -34.85
CA VAL A 161 34.50 46.64 -35.02
C VAL A 161 33.95 45.21 -35.09
N LYS A 162 34.59 44.33 -35.88
CA LYS A 162 34.21 42.91 -35.95
C LYS A 162 34.41 42.20 -34.62
N ALA A 163 35.51 42.47 -33.92
CA ALA A 163 35.78 41.91 -32.60
C ALA A 163 34.66 42.28 -31.61
N LYS A 164 34.26 43.56 -31.57
CA LYS A 164 33.19 44.05 -30.68
C LYS A 164 31.81 43.44 -31.00
N ILE A 165 31.50 43.23 -32.28
CA ILE A 165 30.26 42.56 -32.71
C ILE A 165 30.25 41.09 -32.25
N LYS A 166 31.35 40.36 -32.48
CA LYS A 166 31.51 38.96 -32.07
C LYS A 166 31.44 38.82 -30.55
N GLU A 167 32.14 39.69 -29.83
CA GLU A 167 32.13 39.75 -28.36
C GLU A 167 30.72 39.97 -27.81
N THR A 168 30.01 40.98 -28.31
CA THR A 168 28.64 41.30 -27.87
C THR A 168 27.69 40.12 -28.11
N ARG A 169 27.84 39.42 -29.24
CA ARG A 169 27.06 38.22 -29.58
C ARG A 169 27.33 37.08 -28.60
N VAL A 170 28.60 36.77 -28.32
CA VAL A 170 28.97 35.68 -27.40
C VAL A 170 28.55 36.01 -25.96
N LEU A 171 28.86 37.22 -25.47
CA LEU A 171 28.49 37.66 -24.12
C LEU A 171 26.98 37.66 -23.89
N GLY A 172 26.20 38.12 -24.88
CA GLY A 172 24.74 38.11 -24.77
C GLY A 172 24.17 36.71 -24.63
N ARG A 173 24.74 35.73 -25.34
CA ARG A 173 24.34 34.32 -25.30
C ARG A 173 24.76 33.66 -23.98
N GLU A 174 25.96 33.91 -23.48
CA GLU A 174 26.43 33.40 -22.19
C GLU A 174 25.62 33.94 -21.01
N LYS A 175 25.35 35.25 -20.99
CA LYS A 175 24.59 35.89 -19.92
C LYS A 175 23.15 35.37 -19.83
N ALA A 176 22.59 34.89 -20.95
CA ALA A 176 21.29 34.22 -20.94
C ALA A 176 21.34 32.89 -20.19
N LEU A 177 22.40 32.10 -20.37
CA LEU A 177 22.58 30.81 -19.69
C LEU A 177 23.01 30.95 -18.22
N GLU A 178 23.79 31.98 -17.90
CA GLU A 178 24.16 32.32 -16.52
C GLU A 178 22.92 32.53 -15.62
N ARG A 179 21.84 33.10 -16.18
CA ARG A 179 20.57 33.27 -15.47
C ARG A 179 19.93 31.93 -15.11
N PHE A 180 20.01 30.93 -16.00
CA PHE A 180 19.52 29.59 -15.71
C PHE A 180 20.37 28.88 -14.65
N ASP A 181 21.69 29.04 -14.72
CA ASP A 181 22.60 28.50 -13.70
C ASP A 181 22.31 29.09 -12.31
N THR A 182 22.10 30.40 -12.24
CA THR A 182 21.70 31.09 -11.01
C THR A 182 20.36 30.56 -10.50
N ALA A 183 19.39 30.31 -11.39
CA ALA A 183 18.10 29.74 -11.01
C ALA A 183 18.22 28.30 -10.50
N VAL A 184 19.02 27.46 -11.15
CA VAL A 184 19.35 26.09 -10.69
C VAL A 184 19.94 26.14 -9.28
N GLU A 185 20.88 27.05 -9.02
CA GLU A 185 21.51 27.19 -7.70
C GLU A 185 20.50 27.60 -6.62
N ARG A 186 19.64 28.58 -6.91
CA ARG A 186 18.59 29.04 -5.97
C ARG A 186 17.61 27.92 -5.62
N ILE A 187 17.14 27.17 -6.63
CA ILE A 187 16.21 26.05 -6.41
C ILE A 187 16.93 24.89 -5.68
N SER A 188 18.22 24.66 -5.95
CA SER A 188 19.02 23.66 -5.22
C SER A 188 19.15 24.03 -3.74
N LYS A 189 19.44 25.30 -3.43
CA LYS A 189 19.45 25.81 -2.04
C LYS A 189 18.08 25.65 -1.35
N LEU A 190 16.98 25.82 -2.07
CA LEU A 190 15.64 25.55 -1.55
C LEU A 190 15.45 24.05 -1.26
N LYS A 191 15.86 23.17 -2.19
CA LYS A 191 15.82 21.71 -1.99
C LYS A 191 16.55 21.30 -0.73
N ASP A 192 17.72 21.86 -0.47
CA ASP A 192 18.54 21.53 0.71
C ASP A 192 17.86 21.98 2.02
N LYS A 193 17.20 23.14 2.01
CA LYS A 193 16.36 23.59 3.13
C LYS A 193 15.16 22.67 3.35
N VAL A 194 14.47 22.25 2.29
CA VAL A 194 13.36 21.29 2.39
C VAL A 194 13.83 19.96 2.95
N ASN A 195 14.96 19.41 2.47
CA ASN A 195 15.55 18.19 3.00
C ASN A 195 15.89 18.31 4.49
N THR A 196 16.43 19.44 4.91
CA THR A 196 16.69 19.71 6.34
C THR A 196 15.40 19.64 7.16
N GLN A 197 14.28 20.14 6.64
CA GLN A 197 12.99 20.07 7.32
C GLN A 197 12.40 18.66 7.30
N VAL A 198 12.54 17.92 6.20
CA VAL A 198 12.16 16.51 6.11
C VAL A 198 12.83 15.73 7.23
N THR A 199 14.15 15.82 7.38
CA THR A 199 14.89 15.11 8.44
C THR A 199 14.42 15.49 9.84
N LYS A 200 14.19 16.79 10.10
CA LYS A 200 13.71 17.26 11.41
C LYS A 200 12.31 16.74 11.73
N LEU A 201 11.41 16.66 10.75
CA LEU A 201 10.03 16.20 10.94
C LEU A 201 9.95 14.67 11.02
N GLU A 202 10.75 13.96 10.23
CA GLU A 202 10.90 12.50 10.29
C GLU A 202 11.42 12.04 11.66
N ALA A 203 12.42 12.74 12.22
CA ALA A 203 12.91 12.47 13.58
C ALA A 203 11.83 12.70 14.66
N LYS A 204 10.88 13.60 14.40
CA LYS A 204 9.69 13.80 15.24
C LYS A 204 8.58 12.81 14.94
N GLY A 205 8.81 11.81 14.07
CA GLY A 205 7.86 10.78 13.66
C GLY A 205 6.71 11.28 12.79
N VAL A 206 6.88 12.38 12.06
CA VAL A 206 5.92 12.83 11.03
C VAL A 206 6.13 11.96 9.79
N ASP A 207 5.05 11.54 9.12
CA ASP A 207 5.16 10.85 7.84
C ASP A 207 5.62 11.82 6.74
N VAL A 208 6.82 11.59 6.22
CA VAL A 208 7.47 12.42 5.20
C VAL A 208 7.42 11.79 3.81
N THR A 209 6.70 10.68 3.62
CA THR A 209 6.72 9.89 2.38
C THR A 209 6.33 10.72 1.15
N THR A 210 5.24 11.49 1.24
CA THR A 210 4.76 12.33 0.15
C THR A 210 5.69 13.52 -0.13
N ALA A 211 6.27 14.12 0.90
CA ALA A 211 7.25 15.20 0.71
C ALA A 211 8.53 14.70 0.00
N LEU A 212 8.99 13.50 0.33
CA LEU A 212 10.15 12.87 -0.30
C LEU A 212 9.93 12.59 -1.80
N SER A 213 8.72 12.20 -2.21
CA SER A 213 8.41 11.98 -3.64
C SER A 213 8.44 13.30 -4.43
N PHE A 214 7.94 14.39 -3.85
CA PHE A 214 8.01 15.72 -4.44
C PHE A 214 9.45 16.25 -4.53
N VAL A 215 10.27 16.04 -3.50
CA VAL A 215 11.71 16.37 -3.53
C VAL A 215 12.43 15.59 -4.64
N ALA A 216 12.15 14.28 -4.77
CA ALA A 216 12.73 13.47 -5.83
C ALA A 216 12.34 13.98 -7.23
N THR A 217 11.09 14.41 -7.39
CA THR A 217 10.59 15.01 -8.64
C THR A 217 11.30 16.33 -8.96
N ALA A 218 11.49 17.19 -7.96
CA ALA A 218 12.22 18.44 -8.13
C ALA A 218 13.68 18.21 -8.53
N GLU A 219 14.34 17.21 -7.93
CA GLU A 219 15.72 16.85 -8.24
C GLU A 219 15.87 16.30 -9.67
N ALA A 220 14.95 15.46 -10.13
CA ALA A 220 14.95 14.98 -11.51
C ALA A 220 14.86 16.15 -12.52
N LYS A 221 13.91 17.06 -12.32
CA LYS A 221 13.72 18.25 -13.17
C LYS A 221 14.93 19.19 -13.15
N LEU A 222 15.60 19.34 -12.00
CA LEU A 222 16.84 20.12 -11.90
C LEU A 222 17.96 19.49 -12.71
N ASN A 223 18.09 18.17 -12.70
CA ASN A 223 19.11 17.48 -13.48
C ASN A 223 18.83 17.58 -14.99
N GLU A 224 17.58 17.42 -15.40
CA GLU A 224 17.17 17.66 -16.80
C GLU A 224 17.46 19.10 -17.23
N ALA A 225 17.16 20.10 -16.39
CA ALA A 225 17.46 21.50 -16.68
C ALA A 225 18.96 21.72 -16.86
N LYS A 226 19.81 21.13 -16.00
CA LYS A 226 21.27 21.21 -16.15
C LYS A 226 21.76 20.57 -17.44
N THR A 227 21.19 19.43 -17.84
CA THR A 227 21.51 18.80 -19.13
C THR A 227 21.19 19.72 -20.30
N LYS A 228 20.00 20.33 -20.30
CA LYS A 228 19.57 21.28 -21.34
C LYS A 228 20.44 22.54 -21.39
N ILE A 229 20.88 23.05 -20.24
CA ILE A 229 21.85 24.16 -20.17
C ILE A 229 23.20 23.74 -20.76
N ALA A 230 23.67 22.53 -20.49
CA ALA A 230 24.92 22.02 -21.08
C ALA A 230 24.81 21.86 -22.61
N GLU A 231 23.69 21.34 -23.11
CA GLU A 231 23.40 21.25 -24.55
C GLU A 231 23.36 22.64 -25.21
N ALA A 232 22.74 23.61 -24.56
CA ALA A 232 22.70 24.99 -25.05
C ALA A 232 24.11 25.60 -25.10
N ASN A 233 24.92 25.43 -24.05
CA ASN A 233 26.32 25.89 -24.05
C ASN A 233 27.14 25.21 -25.16
N ALA A 234 26.95 23.92 -25.40
CA ALA A 234 27.63 23.21 -26.47
C ALA A 234 27.27 23.78 -27.85
N LEU A 235 25.99 24.06 -28.12
CA LEU A 235 25.56 24.70 -29.38
C LEU A 235 26.12 26.11 -29.55
N LEU A 236 26.15 26.89 -28.47
CA LEU A 236 26.77 28.22 -28.48
C LEU A 236 28.27 28.14 -28.79
N SER A 237 28.91 27.04 -28.42
CA SER A 237 30.34 26.83 -28.63
C SER A 237 30.76 26.46 -30.04
N LEU A 238 29.80 26.26 -30.94
CA LEU A 238 30.08 25.85 -32.31
C LEU A 238 30.50 27.01 -33.22
N SER A 239 30.15 28.26 -32.89
CA SER A 239 30.43 29.40 -33.77
C SER A 239 30.58 30.73 -33.02
N ILE A 240 31.64 31.45 -33.38
CA ILE A 240 31.88 32.86 -32.99
C ILE A 240 30.95 33.80 -33.79
N ASP A 241 30.58 33.38 -34.99
CA ASP A 241 29.80 34.17 -35.93
C ASP A 241 28.29 34.00 -35.72
N GLU A 242 27.51 34.28 -36.76
CA GLU A 242 26.08 34.08 -36.70
C GLU A 242 25.72 32.59 -36.65
N LEU A 243 24.81 32.24 -35.76
CA LEU A 243 24.27 30.89 -35.70
C LEU A 243 23.32 30.66 -36.88
N SER A 244 23.34 29.43 -37.42
CA SER A 244 22.35 28.99 -38.38
C SER A 244 20.92 29.19 -37.84
N THR A 245 19.94 29.29 -38.73
CA THR A 245 18.52 29.37 -38.37
C THR A 245 18.07 28.17 -37.55
N GLU A 246 18.59 26.99 -37.87
CA GLU A 246 18.37 25.75 -37.13
C GLU A 246 18.92 25.85 -35.70
N ASN A 247 20.19 26.24 -35.52
CA ASN A 247 20.80 26.38 -34.19
C ASN A 247 20.14 27.45 -33.33
N ARG A 248 19.61 28.52 -33.94
CA ARG A 248 18.82 29.54 -33.22
C ARG A 248 17.49 28.95 -32.73
N THR A 249 16.83 28.15 -33.55
CA THR A 249 15.57 27.49 -33.20
C THR A 249 15.80 26.50 -32.06
N THR A 250 16.83 25.65 -32.15
CA THR A 250 17.15 24.67 -31.10
C THR A 250 17.50 25.34 -29.78
N LEU A 251 18.29 26.43 -29.80
CA LEU A 251 18.59 27.20 -28.58
C LEU A 251 17.33 27.80 -27.94
N ARG A 252 16.38 28.30 -28.75
CA ARG A 252 15.11 28.83 -28.24
C ARG A 252 14.32 27.72 -27.55
N THR A 253 14.23 26.54 -28.15
CA THR A 253 13.55 25.39 -27.56
C THR A 253 14.23 24.96 -26.26
N LEU A 254 15.57 24.81 -26.25
CA LEU A 254 16.32 24.47 -25.04
C LEU A 254 16.09 25.47 -23.90
N ALA A 255 16.03 26.77 -24.21
CA ALA A 255 15.75 27.80 -23.22
C ALA A 255 14.31 27.69 -22.66
N GLN A 256 13.32 27.44 -23.51
CA GLN A 256 11.92 27.25 -23.09
C GLN A 256 11.74 25.98 -22.24
N ASP A 257 12.37 24.88 -22.64
CA ASP A 257 12.40 23.63 -21.89
C ASP A 257 13.04 23.84 -20.52
N THR A 258 14.21 24.50 -20.48
CA THR A 258 14.92 24.82 -19.23
C THR A 258 14.05 25.66 -18.31
N GLN A 259 13.41 26.71 -18.82
CA GLN A 259 12.49 27.54 -18.03
C GLN A 259 11.34 26.71 -17.44
N THR A 260 10.74 25.84 -18.25
CA THR A 260 9.62 24.97 -17.83
C THR A 260 10.07 23.99 -16.75
N LEU A 261 11.23 23.35 -16.92
CA LEU A 261 11.81 22.42 -15.96
C LEU A 261 12.09 23.11 -14.62
N LEU A 262 12.69 24.31 -14.64
CA LEU A 262 12.97 25.08 -13.42
C LEU A 262 11.69 25.51 -12.71
N LYS A 263 10.67 25.97 -13.44
CA LYS A 263 9.35 26.28 -12.87
C LYS A 263 8.74 25.06 -12.20
N ASN A 264 8.76 23.92 -12.89
CA ASN A 264 8.19 22.68 -12.40
C ASN A 264 8.97 22.09 -11.22
N ALA A 265 10.29 22.28 -11.16
CA ALA A 265 11.12 21.89 -10.02
C ALA A 265 10.78 22.73 -8.79
N HIS A 266 10.69 24.05 -8.95
CA HIS A 266 10.28 24.96 -7.89
C HIS A 266 8.87 24.63 -7.36
N GLN A 267 7.91 24.38 -8.26
CA GLN A 267 6.56 24.00 -7.87
C GLN A 267 6.54 22.69 -7.07
N SER A 268 7.27 21.66 -7.51
CA SER A 268 7.38 20.42 -6.75
C SER A 268 7.99 20.62 -5.36
N LEU A 269 8.94 21.54 -5.18
CA LEU A 269 9.45 21.87 -3.83
C LEU A 269 8.39 22.56 -2.96
N ASN A 270 7.55 23.41 -3.54
CA ASN A 270 6.42 24.02 -2.81
C ASN A 270 5.39 22.96 -2.39
N ASP A 271 5.11 22.00 -3.28
CA ASP A 271 4.22 20.88 -2.97
C ASP A 271 4.81 19.99 -1.85
N ALA A 272 6.13 19.78 -1.84
CA ALA A 272 6.82 19.11 -0.73
C ALA A 272 6.63 19.86 0.60
N ILE A 273 6.81 21.19 0.60
CA ILE A 273 6.61 22.03 1.79
C ILE A 273 5.15 21.94 2.26
N LYS A 274 4.19 22.01 1.34
CA LYS A 274 2.76 21.89 1.67
C LYS A 274 2.47 20.52 2.31
N SER A 275 2.94 19.45 1.70
CA SER A 275 2.77 18.09 2.21
C SER A 275 3.37 17.93 3.61
N LEU A 276 4.54 18.52 3.89
CA LEU A 276 5.12 18.49 5.24
C LEU A 276 4.26 19.21 6.27
N ARG A 277 3.67 20.36 5.91
CA ARG A 277 2.79 21.11 6.79
C ARG A 277 1.52 20.33 7.10
N ASP A 278 0.91 19.72 6.09
CA ASP A 278 -0.31 18.94 6.25
C ASP A 278 -0.04 17.69 7.11
N ALA A 279 1.06 16.98 6.86
CA ALA A 279 1.48 15.83 7.67
C ALA A 279 1.76 16.21 9.14
N LEU A 280 2.42 17.34 9.38
CA LEU A 280 2.64 17.86 10.73
C LEU A 280 1.32 18.18 11.43
N LYS A 281 0.38 18.82 10.74
CA LYS A 281 -0.94 19.17 11.30
C LYS A 281 -1.72 17.91 11.72
N MET A 282 -1.79 16.91 10.84
CA MET A 282 -2.44 15.63 11.16
C MET A 282 -1.79 14.94 12.36
N LYS A 283 -0.45 14.99 12.46
CA LYS A 283 0.25 14.42 13.61
C LYS A 283 -0.16 15.10 14.92
N VAL A 284 -0.20 16.43 14.95
CA VAL A 284 -0.60 17.18 16.15
C VAL A 284 -2.05 16.87 16.54
N GLU A 285 -2.97 16.80 15.58
CA GLU A 285 -4.38 16.48 15.84
C GLU A 285 -4.59 15.04 16.35
N THR A 286 -3.72 14.10 16.00
CA THR A 286 -3.79 12.71 16.46
C THR A 286 -3.05 12.44 17.77
N THR A 287 -2.27 13.41 18.27
CA THR A 287 -1.60 13.31 19.58
C THR A 287 -2.32 14.06 20.71
N LEU A 288 -3.39 14.80 20.39
CA LEU A 288 -4.32 15.43 21.33
C LEU A 288 -5.52 14.52 21.60
#